data_AF-A0A812ZUR1-F1
#
_entry.id   AF-A0A812ZUR1-F1
#
_cell.length_a   1.000
_cell.length_b   1.000
_cell.length_c   1.000
_cell.angle_alpha   90.00
_cell.angle_beta   90.00
_cell.angle_gamma   90.00
#
_symmetry.space_group_name_H-M   'P 1'
#
loop_
_entity.id
_entity.type
_entity.pdbx_description
1 polymer ?
#
loop_
_entity_poly.entity_id
_entity_poly.type
_entity_poly.pdbx_seq_one_letter_code
_entity_poly.pdbx_strand_id
1 'polypeptide(L)'
;IEKLSGRVTRVLGRNPSPFSLTGTNLYLVGTGSSRILVDAGEGKAGVLQDLIDVMAQQGCHHISQVVITHWHIDHLLGVPELMDYFGSEMQVRKYMPSEGTSVGEVGNAESEWSP
;
A
#
# COMPACT_ATOMS: atom_id res chain seq x y z
N ILE A 1 10.24 -8.42 -6.04
CA ILE A 1 9.04 -9.11 -5.50
C ILE A 1 9.52 -10.24 -4.60
N GLU A 2 8.92 -10.43 -3.43
CA GLU A 2 9.37 -11.45 -2.45
C GLU A 2 8.19 -12.05 -1.68
N LYS A 3 8.11 -13.39 -1.60
CA LYS A 3 7.10 -14.07 -0.78
C LYS A 3 7.62 -14.21 0.66
N LEU A 4 6.99 -13.50 1.59
CA LEU A 4 7.42 -13.43 2.99
C LEU A 4 6.81 -14.55 3.86
N SER A 5 5.60 -15.01 3.50
CA SER A 5 4.93 -16.11 4.19
C SER A 5 3.93 -16.83 3.30
N GLY A 6 3.23 -17.83 3.84
CA GLY A 6 2.10 -18.46 3.16
C GLY A 6 0.94 -17.51 2.82
N ARG A 7 0.90 -16.31 3.41
CA ARG A 7 -0.21 -15.34 3.26
C ARG A 7 0.23 -13.96 2.77
N VAL A 8 1.52 -13.67 2.70
CA VAL A 8 2.04 -12.31 2.47
C VAL A 8 3.11 -12.33 1.40
N THR A 9 2.92 -11.48 0.39
CA THR A 9 3.92 -11.21 -0.64
C THR A 9 4.18 -9.72 -0.72
N ARG A 10 5.46 -9.35 -0.82
CA ARG A 10 5.94 -7.98 -0.92
C ARG A 10 6.26 -7.60 -2.36
N VAL A 11 5.78 -6.43 -2.77
CA VAL A 11 6.15 -5.74 -4.02
C VAL A 11 6.81 -4.42 -3.64
N LEU A 12 7.93 -4.06 -4.27
CA LEU A 12 8.61 -2.80 -3.98
C LEU A 12 8.04 -1.68 -4.86
N GLY A 13 7.82 -0.51 -4.29
CA GLY A 13 7.27 0.69 -4.95
C GLY A 13 8.23 1.38 -5.92
N ARG A 14 9.43 0.83 -6.16
CA ARG A 14 10.46 1.33 -7.10
C ARG A 14 10.86 2.80 -6.86
N ASN A 15 10.79 3.25 -5.62
CA ASN A 15 11.04 4.62 -5.20
C ASN A 15 12.11 4.68 -4.09
N PRO A 16 13.37 4.27 -4.34
CA PRO A 16 14.42 4.34 -3.31
C PRO A 16 14.74 5.79 -2.95
N SER A 17 14.87 6.08 -1.66
CA SER A 17 15.22 7.40 -1.13
C SER A 17 15.73 7.29 0.31
N PRO A 18 16.27 8.37 0.91
CA PRO A 18 16.60 8.37 2.33
C PRO A 18 15.42 8.03 3.27
N PHE A 19 14.18 8.34 2.85
CA PHE A 19 12.97 8.13 3.67
C PHE A 19 12.22 6.83 3.36
N SER A 20 12.43 6.26 2.17
CA SER A 20 11.82 5.00 1.73
C SER A 20 12.81 3.83 1.64
N LEU A 21 14.09 4.07 1.95
CA LEU A 21 15.20 3.12 1.85
C LEU A 21 15.30 2.49 0.46
N THR A 22 15.01 1.19 0.33
CA THR A 22 15.00 0.46 -0.93
C THR A 22 13.72 0.69 -1.76
N GLY A 23 12.74 1.41 -1.20
CA GLY A 23 11.43 1.71 -1.77
C GLY A 23 10.31 1.31 -0.80
N THR A 24 9.14 1.91 -1.00
CA THR A 24 7.94 1.59 -0.21
C THR A 24 7.57 0.12 -0.41
N ASN A 25 7.24 -0.57 0.68
CA ASN A 25 6.80 -1.96 0.62
C ASN A 25 5.28 -2.02 0.46
N LEU A 26 4.82 -2.52 -0.68
CA LEU A 26 3.43 -2.88 -0.89
C LEU A 26 3.25 -4.35 -0.51
N TYR A 27 2.17 -4.68 0.19
CA TYR A 27 1.91 -6.06 0.62
C TYR A 27 0.60 -6.59 0.05
N LEU A 28 0.69 -7.68 -0.70
CA LEU A 28 -0.45 -8.49 -1.11
C LEU A 28 -0.71 -9.53 -0.02
N VAL A 29 -1.85 -9.42 0.67
CA VAL A 29 -2.20 -10.20 1.85
C VAL A 29 -3.43 -11.07 1.60
N GLY A 30 -3.28 -12.37 1.81
CA GLY A 30 -4.34 -13.38 1.69
C GLY A 30 -3.89 -14.62 0.94
N THR A 31 -4.74 -15.64 0.90
CA THR A 31 -4.47 -16.92 0.22
C THR A 31 -5.45 -17.21 -0.92
N GLY A 32 -6.63 -16.58 -0.92
CA GLY A 32 -7.67 -16.79 -1.92
C GLY A 32 -7.41 -16.04 -3.22
N SER A 33 -8.39 -16.12 -4.13
CA SER A 33 -8.40 -15.38 -5.41
C SER A 33 -8.73 -13.90 -5.25
N SER A 34 -9.19 -13.49 -4.07
CA SER A 34 -9.35 -12.09 -3.70
C SER A 34 -8.54 -11.77 -2.45
N ARG A 35 -7.75 -10.69 -2.49
CA ARG A 35 -6.76 -10.35 -1.47
C ARG A 35 -6.78 -8.87 -1.13
N ILE A 36 -6.12 -8.51 -0.04
CA ILE A 36 -5.96 -7.14 0.42
C ILE A 36 -4.62 -6.62 -0.10
N LEU A 37 -4.58 -5.38 -0.58
CA LEU A 37 -3.33 -4.67 -0.82
C LEU A 37 -3.09 -3.69 0.33
N VAL A 38 -1.89 -3.68 0.90
CA VAL A 38 -1.46 -2.66 1.88
C VAL A 38 -0.50 -1.70 1.20
N ASP A 39 -0.84 -0.42 1.26
CA ASP A 39 -0.22 0.73 0.57
C ASP A 39 -0.21 0.62 -0.97
N ALA A 40 0.05 1.74 -1.63
CA ALA A 40 -0.01 1.86 -3.09
C ALA A 40 1.27 2.42 -3.74
N GLY A 41 2.28 2.82 -2.96
CA GLY A 41 3.49 3.43 -3.53
C GLY A 41 3.25 4.85 -4.07
N GLU A 42 4.22 5.36 -4.84
CA GLU A 42 4.15 6.65 -5.53
C GLU A 42 3.55 6.58 -6.96
N GLY A 43 3.07 5.41 -7.40
CA GLY A 43 2.69 5.21 -8.81
C GLY A 43 3.89 5.22 -9.76
N LYS A 44 5.03 4.67 -9.32
CA LYS A 44 6.21 4.54 -10.20
C LYS A 44 5.97 3.53 -11.31
N ALA A 45 6.51 3.83 -12.48
CA ALA A 45 6.43 2.97 -13.65
C ALA A 45 6.87 1.52 -13.35
N GLY A 46 5.98 0.58 -13.68
CA GLY A 46 6.20 -0.86 -13.54
C GLY A 46 5.78 -1.45 -12.19
N VAL A 47 5.42 -0.64 -11.18
CA VAL A 47 4.87 -1.18 -9.91
C VAL A 47 3.54 -1.89 -10.16
N LEU A 48 2.65 -1.29 -10.96
CA LEU A 48 1.38 -1.93 -11.36
C LEU A 48 1.63 -3.27 -12.07
N GLN A 49 2.58 -3.32 -13.00
CA GLN A 49 2.91 -4.57 -13.70
C GLN A 49 3.48 -5.62 -12.75
N ASP A 50 4.42 -5.24 -11.88
CA ASP A 50 4.98 -6.13 -10.85
C ASP A 50 3.88 -6.71 -9.95
N LEU A 51 2.84 -5.92 -9.64
CA LEU A 51 1.66 -6.34 -8.88
C LEU A 51 0.75 -7.30 -9.67
N ILE A 52 0.44 -7.00 -10.92
CA ILE A 52 -0.39 -7.86 -11.79
C ILE A 52 0.29 -9.22 -11.99
N ASP A 53 1.59 -9.22 -12.24
CA ASP A 53 2.36 -10.44 -12.46
C ASP A 53 2.35 -11.34 -11.22
N VAL A 54 2.57 -10.75 -10.04
CA VAL A 54 2.54 -11.53 -8.80
C VAL A 54 1.14 -12.01 -8.43
N MET A 55 0.10 -11.23 -8.73
CA MET A 55 -1.29 -11.64 -8.56
C MET A 55 -1.60 -12.86 -9.44
N ALA A 56 -1.27 -12.80 -10.73
CA ALA A 56 -1.47 -13.90 -11.67
C ALA A 56 -0.71 -15.18 -11.25
N GLN A 57 0.57 -15.05 -10.88
CA GLN A 57 1.40 -16.17 -10.40
C GLN A 57 0.83 -16.84 -9.14
N GLN A 58 0.09 -16.10 -8.32
CA GLN A 58 -0.44 -16.59 -7.06
C GLN A 58 -1.94 -16.92 -7.10
N GLY A 59 -2.55 -16.94 -8.30
CA GLY A 59 -3.98 -17.21 -8.46
C GLY A 59 -4.88 -16.16 -7.81
N CYS A 60 -4.40 -14.92 -7.68
CA CYS A 60 -5.15 -13.77 -7.21
C CYS A 60 -5.73 -13.03 -8.42
N HIS A 61 -7.05 -12.91 -8.48
CA HIS A 61 -7.79 -12.29 -9.58
C HIS A 61 -8.41 -10.94 -9.18
N HIS A 62 -8.46 -10.62 -7.89
CA HIS A 62 -9.11 -9.40 -7.42
C HIS A 62 -8.41 -8.80 -6.18
N ILE A 63 -8.32 -7.48 -6.14
CA ILE A 63 -7.97 -6.72 -4.93
C ILE A 63 -9.27 -6.31 -4.25
N SER A 64 -9.58 -6.95 -3.13
CA SER A 64 -10.81 -6.69 -2.35
C SER A 64 -10.88 -5.27 -1.79
N GLN A 65 -9.73 -4.74 -1.37
CA GLN A 65 -9.56 -3.39 -0.85
C GLN A 65 -8.07 -3.05 -0.83
N VAL A 66 -7.78 -1.76 -0.90
CA VAL A 66 -6.47 -1.18 -0.61
C VAL A 66 -6.54 -0.54 0.78
N VAL A 67 -5.60 -0.88 1.66
CA VAL A 67 -5.47 -0.29 2.99
C VAL A 67 -4.27 0.64 2.98
N ILE A 68 -4.49 1.93 3.21
CA ILE A 68 -3.44 2.94 3.27
C ILE A 68 -3.05 3.16 4.72
N THR A 69 -1.77 2.97 5.04
CA THR A 69 -1.24 3.11 6.40
C THR A 69 -1.33 4.56 6.87
N HIS A 70 -0.79 5.51 6.11
CA HIS A 70 -0.75 6.93 6.44
C HIS A 70 -0.72 7.83 5.20
N TRP A 71 -0.69 9.15 5.41
CA TRP A 71 -0.93 10.15 4.37
C TRP A 71 0.31 10.56 3.58
N HIS A 72 1.49 10.02 3.90
CA HIS A 72 2.68 10.34 3.11
C HIS A 72 2.52 9.81 1.68
N ILE A 73 3.02 10.61 0.76
CA ILE A 73 2.76 10.48 -0.67
C ILE A 73 3.26 9.14 -1.24
N ASP A 74 4.29 8.59 -0.62
CA ASP A 74 4.93 7.35 -1.02
C ASP A 74 4.10 6.11 -0.68
N HIS A 75 3.01 6.27 0.09
CA HIS A 75 2.06 5.20 0.36
C HIS A 75 0.74 5.37 -0.42
N LEU A 76 0.41 6.58 -0.88
CA LEU A 76 -0.92 6.94 -1.39
C LEU A 76 -0.98 7.13 -2.92
N LEU A 77 0.04 7.71 -3.54
CA LEU A 77 -0.10 8.26 -4.90
C LEU A 77 -0.25 7.22 -6.01
N GLY A 78 0.00 5.94 -5.75
CA GLY A 78 -0.32 4.85 -6.69
C GLY A 78 -1.80 4.48 -6.75
N VAL A 79 -2.65 4.97 -5.85
CA VAL A 79 -4.09 4.62 -5.82
C VAL A 79 -4.82 4.93 -7.13
N PRO A 80 -4.66 6.10 -7.79
CA PRO A 80 -5.34 6.39 -9.05
C PRO A 80 -5.03 5.37 -10.15
N GLU A 81 -3.76 4.99 -10.33
CA GLU A 81 -3.35 3.97 -11.32
C GLU A 81 -3.99 2.60 -11.02
N LEU A 82 -4.10 2.23 -9.74
CA LEU A 82 -4.79 1.02 -9.33
C LEU A 82 -6.29 1.08 -9.62
N MET A 83 -6.96 2.22 -9.40
CA MET A 83 -8.38 2.39 -9.71
C MET A 83 -8.65 2.36 -11.22
N ASP A 84 -7.79 2.98 -12.02
CA ASP A 84 -7.89 2.97 -13.48
C ASP A 84 -7.80 1.54 -14.04
N TYR A 85 -6.97 0.70 -13.42
CA TYR A 85 -6.78 -0.69 -13.85
C TYR A 85 -7.81 -1.67 -13.27
N PHE A 86 -8.08 -1.62 -11.96
CA PHE A 86 -8.92 -2.59 -11.26
C PHE A 86 -10.40 -2.19 -11.14
N GLY A 87 -10.74 -0.94 -11.47
CA GLY A 87 -12.10 -0.40 -11.39
C GLY A 87 -12.21 0.74 -10.36
N SER A 88 -12.95 1.78 -10.73
CA SER A 88 -13.19 2.98 -9.90
C SER A 88 -13.96 2.70 -8.60
N GLU A 89 -14.62 1.53 -8.51
CA GLU A 89 -15.34 1.04 -7.33
C GLU A 89 -14.44 0.35 -6.31
N MET A 90 -13.14 0.18 -6.61
CA MET A 90 -12.17 -0.41 -5.70
C MET A 90 -12.15 0.34 -4.35
N GLN A 91 -12.36 -0.39 -3.26
CA GLN A 91 -12.42 0.20 -1.93
C GLN A 91 -11.03 0.60 -1.45
N VAL A 92 -10.82 1.87 -1.12
CA VAL A 92 -9.62 2.37 -0.44
C VAL A 92 -9.98 2.75 0.98
N ARG A 93 -9.27 2.17 1.95
CA ARG A 93 -9.57 2.31 3.38
C ARG A 93 -8.39 2.91 4.12
N LYS A 94 -8.70 3.87 4.99
CA LYS A 94 -7.82 4.42 6.00
C LYS A 94 -8.68 4.80 7.20
N TYR A 95 -8.18 4.58 8.41
CA TYR A 95 -8.88 5.04 9.60
C TYR A 95 -8.91 6.57 9.62
N MET A 96 -10.12 7.12 9.66
CA MET A 96 -10.40 8.54 9.80
C MET A 96 -11.01 8.79 11.17
N PRO A 97 -10.25 9.29 12.15
CA PRO A 97 -10.83 9.64 13.45
C PRO A 97 -11.90 10.72 13.25
N SER A 98 -13.03 10.58 13.93
CA SER A 98 -14.03 11.66 13.99
C SER A 98 -13.48 12.82 14.82
N GLU A 99 -14.00 14.02 14.56
CA GLU A 99 -13.75 15.16 15.47
C GLU A 99 -14.03 14.75 16.91
N GLY A 100 -13.12 15.09 17.83
CA GLY A 100 -13.22 14.73 19.24
C GLY A 100 -12.71 13.33 19.61
N THR A 101 -12.15 12.55 18.67
CA THR A 101 -11.44 11.31 19.01
C THR A 101 -10.20 11.65 19.85
N SER A 102 -10.24 11.37 21.16
CA SER A 102 -9.08 11.54 22.03
C SER A 102 -8.07 10.44 21.77
N VAL A 103 -6.96 10.80 21.14
CA VAL A 103 -5.75 9.97 21.13
C VAL A 103 -5.02 10.24 22.45
N GLY A 104 -4.88 9.21 23.30
CA GLY A 104 -3.86 9.27 24.35
C GLY A 104 -2.51 9.53 23.70
N GLU A 105 -1.67 10.35 24.33
CA GLU A 105 -0.38 10.88 23.82
C GLU A 105 0.03 10.30 22.47
N VAL A 106 -0.30 11.02 21.40
CA VAL A 106 0.18 10.66 20.07
C VAL A 106 1.70 10.77 20.13
N GLY A 107 2.39 9.63 20.07
CA GLY A 107 3.79 9.60 19.69
C GLY A 107 3.88 10.11 18.26
N ASN A 108 3.94 11.42 18.10
CA ASN A 108 4.23 12.06 16.83
C ASN A 108 5.69 11.73 16.54
N ALA A 109 5.96 10.73 15.70
CA ALA A 109 7.26 10.58 15.07
C ALA A 109 7.66 11.84 14.25
N GLU A 110 6.74 12.79 14.07
CA GLU A 110 6.94 14.08 13.40
C GLU A 110 7.33 15.24 14.34
N SER A 111 7.35 15.09 15.68
CA SER A 111 7.68 16.21 16.59
C SER A 111 9.17 16.38 16.92
N GLU A 112 10.05 15.52 16.40
CA GLU A 112 11.51 15.58 16.66
C GLU A 112 12.31 16.10 15.46
N TRP A 113 11.76 17.07 14.71
CA TRP A 113 12.55 17.76 13.69
C TRP A 113 12.39 19.27 13.78
N SER A 114 13.46 19.93 14.24
CA SER A 114 13.77 21.32 13.92
C SER A 114 14.97 21.31 12.97
N PRO A 115 14.97 22.10 11.88
CA PRO A 115 16.10 22.21 10.96
C PRO A 115 17.36 22.77 11.64
#